data_AF-A0A0N1IU62-F1
#
_entry.id   AF-A0A0N1IU62-F1
#
_cell.length_a   1.000
_cell.length_b   1.000
_cell.length_c   1.000
_cell.angle_alpha   90.00
_cell.angle_beta   90.00
_cell.angle_gamma   90.00
#
_symmetry.space_group_name_H-M   'P 1'
#
loop_
_entity.id
_entity.type
_entity.pdbx_description
1 polymer ?
#
loop_
_entity_poly.entity_id
_entity_poly.type
_entity_poly.pdbx_seq_one_letter_code
_entity_poly.pdbx_strand_id
1 'polypeptide(L)'
;MAADGDVIPDQEKVRIVSDFILHSPPGEFNEVFNDVRVLLNNDNLLKEGASGAFAQYNKDQLTPVKYLGYRSVSVVIEDHTISGKCGIEFQRLVTFLIEQHASGISTGDVDFIVKLERDNVHLADVIVYLMYQYLESVQQLLCENICEIPIEIVCSSRIEGSEYPALITEHNDLGGQRFYDARSKQSFKYDHLRKEAQDYEPYEPDSVAEPWRSALQDEITTYTQSHYRHGACSVFGKSQGGNITLTACIEDHQFQPKNFWNGRWRSVWTVSFSPSSGNAELRGSLKVQVHYYEDGNVQLVSSKEVKESLPISNEKQTAKELIRLVEESENDYQTAISENYQTMSDTTFKALRRQLPVMRTKIDWNKIVSYSIGKELKSQ
;
A
#
# COMPACT_ATOMS: atom_id res chain seq x y z
N MET A 1 12.90 19.83 45.11
CA MET A 1 13.63 18.63 44.61
C MET A 1 12.57 17.72 44.02
N ALA A 2 12.42 17.74 42.68
CA ALA A 2 11.60 16.76 41.99
C ALA A 2 12.32 15.41 42.11
N ALA A 3 11.59 14.37 42.52
CA ALA A 3 12.15 13.03 42.63
C ALA A 3 12.61 12.57 41.25
N ASP A 4 13.84 12.10 41.22
CA ASP A 4 14.51 11.44 40.11
C ASP A 4 13.84 10.07 39.86
N GLY A 5 13.40 9.83 38.62
CA GLY A 5 13.38 8.49 38.03
C GLY A 5 12.22 7.53 38.33
N ASP A 6 10.97 7.86 38.00
CA ASP A 6 10.02 6.80 37.58
C ASP A 6 10.35 6.44 36.12
N VAL A 7 11.32 5.55 35.95
CA VAL A 7 11.64 4.97 34.63
C VAL A 7 10.44 4.14 34.19
N ILE A 8 9.75 4.60 33.13
CA ILE A 8 8.65 3.87 32.51
C ILE A 8 9.10 2.42 32.23
N PRO A 9 8.37 1.40 32.70
CA PRO A 9 8.77 0.02 32.49
C PRO A 9 8.78 -0.33 31.00
N ASP A 10 9.65 -1.25 30.59
CA ASP A 10 9.83 -1.57 29.18
C ASP A 10 8.54 -2.09 28.51
N GLN A 11 7.68 -2.77 29.26
CA GLN A 11 6.36 -3.19 28.79
C GLN A 11 5.46 -2.00 28.42
N GLU A 12 5.52 -0.93 29.21
CA GLU A 12 4.74 0.29 28.96
C GLU A 12 5.33 1.08 27.79
N LYS A 13 6.66 1.11 27.65
CA LYS A 13 7.32 1.66 26.46
C LYS A 13 6.88 0.94 25.19
N VAL A 14 6.85 -0.40 25.20
CA VAL A 14 6.38 -1.21 24.07
C VAL A 14 4.93 -0.89 23.73
N ARG A 15 4.07 -0.70 24.73
CA ARG A 15 2.67 -0.32 24.52
C ARG A 15 2.56 1.04 23.81
N ILE A 16 3.29 2.05 24.27
CA ILE A 16 3.31 3.39 23.67
C ILE A 16 3.85 3.34 22.23
N VAL A 17 4.94 2.62 22.02
CA VAL A 17 5.55 2.39 20.70
C VAL A 17 4.56 1.71 19.75
N SER A 18 3.87 0.68 20.22
CA SER A 18 2.85 -0.03 19.44
C SER A 18 1.71 0.90 19.05
N ASP A 19 1.27 1.77 19.96
CA ASP A 19 0.21 2.75 19.70
C ASP A 19 0.60 3.77 18.62
N PHE A 20 1.84 4.27 18.65
CA PHE A 20 2.35 5.16 17.58
C PHE A 20 2.39 4.47 16.21
N ILE A 21 2.82 3.20 16.18
CA ILE A 21 2.87 2.41 14.93
C ILE A 21 1.46 2.19 14.37
N LEU A 22 0.48 1.85 15.22
CA LEU A 22 -0.90 1.61 14.78
C LEU A 22 -1.59 2.85 14.21
N HIS A 23 -1.27 4.03 14.75
CA HIS A 23 -1.85 5.31 14.31
C HIS A 23 -1.03 6.02 13.22
N SER A 24 -0.01 5.37 12.66
CA SER A 24 0.81 5.95 11.60
C SER A 24 -0.04 6.31 10.37
N PRO A 25 0.08 7.53 9.82
CA PRO A 25 -0.61 7.89 8.59
C PRO A 25 -0.28 6.94 7.43
N PRO A 26 -1.20 6.72 6.49
CA PRO A 26 -0.96 5.86 5.35
C PRO A 26 0.19 6.45 4.51
N GLY A 27 1.17 5.62 4.15
CA GLY A 27 2.34 6.05 3.38
C GLY A 27 3.51 6.59 4.20
N GLU A 28 3.34 6.80 5.52
CA GLU A 28 4.37 7.37 6.42
C GLU A 28 4.83 6.38 7.51
N PHE A 29 4.47 5.12 7.36
CA PHE A 29 4.79 4.09 8.35
C PHE A 29 6.30 3.92 8.56
N ASN A 30 7.11 4.01 7.50
CA ASN A 30 8.56 3.80 7.61
C ASN A 30 9.23 4.94 8.38
N GLU A 31 8.74 6.16 8.17
CA GLU A 31 9.16 7.39 8.81
C GLU A 31 8.82 7.32 10.31
N VAL A 32 7.56 7.02 10.66
CA VAL A 32 7.16 6.87 12.07
C VAL A 32 7.91 5.72 12.74
N PHE A 33 8.14 4.61 12.04
CA PHE A 33 8.94 3.50 12.57
C PHE A 33 10.38 3.92 12.87
N ASN A 34 11.03 4.67 11.96
CA ASN A 34 12.38 5.17 12.17
C ASN A 34 12.46 6.16 13.34
N ASP A 35 11.47 7.06 13.46
CA ASP A 35 11.40 8.01 14.57
C ASP A 35 11.24 7.29 15.91
N VAL A 36 10.31 6.34 15.99
CA VAL A 36 10.06 5.57 17.21
C VAL A 36 11.26 4.69 17.58
N ARG A 37 11.97 4.14 16.60
CA ARG A 37 13.22 3.40 16.82
C ARG A 37 14.29 4.28 17.48
N VAL A 38 14.46 5.51 17.00
CA VAL A 38 15.41 6.48 17.58
C VAL A 38 14.98 6.88 19.00
N LEU A 39 13.68 7.11 19.23
CA LEU A 39 13.15 7.47 20.55
C LEU A 39 13.29 6.35 21.59
N LEU A 40 13.08 5.10 21.19
CA LEU A 40 13.19 3.95 22.09
C LEU A 40 14.64 3.55 22.38
N ASN A 41 15.54 3.73 21.39
CA ASN A 41 16.96 3.38 21.46
C ASN A 41 17.25 1.94 21.95
N ASN A 42 16.35 1.00 21.62
CA ASN A 42 16.48 -0.42 21.95
C ASN A 42 15.81 -1.30 20.87
N ASP A 43 16.62 -1.75 19.91
CA ASP A 43 16.15 -2.50 18.74
C ASP A 43 15.59 -3.89 19.09
N ASN A 44 16.11 -4.54 20.14
CA ASN A 44 15.64 -5.87 20.54
C ASN A 44 14.22 -5.79 21.10
N LEU A 45 13.97 -4.79 21.96
CA LEU A 45 12.66 -4.54 22.54
C LEU A 45 11.63 -4.17 21.46
N LEU A 46 12.03 -3.39 20.45
CA LEU A 46 11.17 -3.04 19.31
C LEU A 46 10.78 -4.27 18.47
N LYS A 47 11.75 -5.13 18.15
CA LYS A 47 11.52 -6.32 17.32
C LYS A 47 10.60 -7.33 17.99
N GLU A 48 10.85 -7.63 19.27
CA GLU A 48 10.04 -8.61 20.01
C GLU A 48 8.66 -8.04 20.36
N GLY A 49 8.62 -6.80 20.86
CA GLY A 49 7.42 -6.18 21.40
C GLY A 49 6.44 -5.61 20.37
N ALA A 50 6.92 -5.05 19.25
CA ALA A 50 6.09 -4.36 18.27
C ALA A 50 5.74 -5.20 17.03
N SER A 51 6.23 -6.44 16.94
CA SER A 51 5.93 -7.36 15.82
C SER A 51 4.43 -7.53 15.57
N GLY A 52 3.65 -7.68 16.64
CA GLY A 52 2.18 -7.75 16.58
C GLY A 52 1.53 -6.46 16.08
N ALA A 53 2.08 -5.29 16.43
CA ALA A 53 1.58 -4.00 15.97
C ALA A 53 1.78 -3.81 14.46
N PHE A 54 2.90 -4.27 13.89
CA PHE A 54 3.12 -4.26 12.44
C PHE A 54 2.13 -5.16 11.70
N ALA A 55 1.86 -6.34 12.26
CA ALA A 55 0.88 -7.26 11.69
C ALA A 55 -0.52 -6.63 11.67
N GLN A 56 -0.92 -6.03 12.79
CA GLN A 56 -2.22 -5.37 12.93
C GLN A 56 -2.33 -4.16 12.00
N TYR A 57 -1.32 -3.28 11.97
CA TYR A 57 -1.31 -2.12 11.08
C TYR A 57 -1.48 -2.53 9.61
N ASN A 58 -0.70 -3.53 9.15
CA ASN A 58 -0.76 -3.96 7.76
C ASN A 58 -2.13 -4.55 7.38
N LYS A 59 -2.78 -5.29 8.29
CA LYS A 59 -4.13 -5.84 8.12
C LYS A 59 -5.19 -4.74 8.10
N ASP A 60 -5.13 -3.80 9.04
CA ASP A 60 -6.09 -2.70 9.14
C ASP A 60 -6.01 -1.76 7.94
N GLN A 61 -4.80 -1.56 7.41
CA GLN A 61 -4.55 -0.73 6.24
C GLN A 61 -4.83 -1.42 4.90
N LEU A 62 -5.24 -2.70 4.91
CA LEU A 62 -5.46 -3.52 3.71
C LEU A 62 -4.26 -3.46 2.76
N THR A 63 -3.05 -3.67 3.30
CA THR A 63 -1.82 -3.40 2.54
C THR A 63 -1.75 -4.29 1.29
N PRO A 64 -1.64 -3.72 0.09
CA PRO A 64 -1.50 -4.50 -1.13
C PRO A 64 -0.10 -5.09 -1.21
N VAL A 65 -0.05 -6.39 -1.47
CA VAL A 65 1.17 -7.17 -1.65
C VAL A 65 1.26 -7.54 -3.11
N LYS A 66 2.34 -7.07 -3.73
CA LYS A 66 2.67 -7.46 -5.10
C LYS A 66 3.37 -8.81 -5.03
N TYR A 67 2.86 -9.76 -5.81
CA TYR A 67 3.66 -10.92 -6.15
C TYR A 67 4.86 -10.42 -6.94
N LEU A 68 6.05 -10.80 -6.49
CA LEU A 68 7.24 -10.69 -7.30
C LEU A 68 7.03 -11.65 -8.48
N GLY A 69 6.42 -11.18 -9.58
CA GLY A 69 6.21 -11.87 -10.87
C GLY A 69 6.75 -11.02 -12.04
N TYR A 70 7.55 -11.58 -12.98
CA TYR A 70 8.53 -10.82 -13.81
C TYR A 70 7.95 -9.87 -14.84
N ARG A 71 8.33 -8.59 -14.74
CA ARG A 71 8.35 -7.59 -15.79
C ARG A 71 9.68 -6.84 -15.62
N SER A 72 10.64 -7.21 -16.48
CA SER A 72 12.01 -6.68 -16.67
C SER A 72 13.03 -6.83 -15.54
N VAL A 73 14.21 -7.34 -15.91
CA VAL A 73 15.49 -7.06 -15.24
C VAL A 73 16.04 -5.81 -15.94
N SER A 74 16.32 -4.76 -15.16
CA SER A 74 16.97 -3.55 -15.66
C SER A 74 18.39 -3.53 -15.09
N VAL A 75 19.39 -3.61 -15.95
CA VAL A 75 20.79 -3.35 -15.55
C VAL A 75 21.03 -1.86 -15.76
N VAL A 76 21.13 -1.10 -14.67
CA VAL A 76 21.46 0.33 -14.74
C VAL A 76 22.97 0.47 -14.55
N ILE A 77 23.66 0.93 -15.58
CA ILE A 77 25.04 1.37 -15.48
C ILE A 77 24.96 2.90 -15.31
N GLU A 78 25.30 3.42 -14.13
CA GLU A 78 25.40 4.88 -13.94
C GLU A 78 26.67 5.38 -14.64
N ASP A 79 26.44 6.01 -15.79
CA ASP A 79 27.44 6.48 -16.75
C ASP A 79 28.01 7.82 -16.30
N HIS A 80 29.33 8.02 -16.42
CA HIS A 80 29.96 9.32 -16.71
C HIS A 80 31.44 9.11 -17.07
N THR A 81 31.74 8.33 -18.11
CA THR A 81 32.94 8.47 -19.01
C THR A 81 33.23 7.20 -19.83
N ILE A 82 32.23 6.51 -20.38
CA ILE A 82 32.54 5.57 -21.48
C ILE A 82 32.41 6.31 -22.81
N SER A 83 33.35 7.23 -23.04
CA SER A 83 33.54 7.87 -24.34
C SER A 83 34.58 7.10 -25.15
N GLY A 84 34.16 6.56 -26.30
CA GLY A 84 35.07 5.99 -27.30
C GLY A 84 34.98 4.47 -27.48
N LYS A 85 35.96 3.92 -28.21
CA LYS A 85 35.98 2.53 -28.74
C LYS A 85 35.73 1.43 -27.71
N CYS A 86 35.98 1.68 -26.42
CA CYS A 86 35.82 0.70 -25.34
C CYS A 86 34.34 0.36 -25.04
N GLY A 87 33.43 1.35 -25.07
CA GLY A 87 31.99 1.10 -24.87
C GLY A 87 31.35 0.29 -26.00
N ILE A 88 31.82 0.50 -27.22
CA ILE A 88 31.33 -0.20 -28.41
C ILE A 88 31.83 -1.66 -28.42
N GLU A 89 33.06 -1.92 -27.96
CA GLU A 89 33.54 -3.30 -27.83
C GLU A 89 32.88 -4.07 -26.68
N PHE A 90 32.61 -3.41 -25.54
CA PHE A 90 31.82 -4.03 -24.47
C PHE A 90 30.39 -4.33 -24.92
N GLN A 91 29.73 -3.39 -25.60
CA GLN A 91 28.42 -3.58 -26.22
C GLN A 91 28.43 -4.72 -27.23
N ARG A 92 29.45 -4.81 -28.09
CA ARG A 92 29.61 -5.91 -29.05
C ARG A 92 29.87 -7.25 -28.37
N LEU A 93 30.62 -7.29 -27.28
CA LEU A 93 30.92 -8.53 -26.55
C LEU A 93 29.67 -9.06 -25.84
N VAL A 94 28.91 -8.19 -25.17
CA VAL A 94 27.64 -8.54 -24.52
C VAL A 94 26.61 -8.97 -25.56
N THR A 95 26.45 -8.22 -26.66
CA THR A 95 25.56 -8.60 -27.76
C THR A 95 26.00 -9.91 -28.42
N PHE A 96 27.29 -10.15 -28.64
CA PHE A 96 27.82 -11.38 -29.21
C PHE A 96 27.59 -12.60 -28.30
N LEU A 97 27.77 -12.45 -27.00
CA LEU A 97 27.50 -13.51 -26.02
C LEU A 97 26.00 -13.84 -25.93
N ILE A 98 25.14 -12.82 -26.06
CA ILE A 98 23.68 -12.99 -26.11
C ILE A 98 23.26 -13.65 -27.45
N GLU A 99 23.81 -13.22 -28.59
CA GLU A 99 23.49 -13.77 -29.92
C GLU A 99 23.98 -15.22 -30.12
N GLN A 100 25.09 -15.62 -29.51
CA GLN A 100 25.60 -17.00 -29.58
C GLN A 100 24.76 -18.00 -28.77
N HIS A 101 23.96 -17.53 -27.81
CA HIS A 101 23.23 -18.40 -26.88
C HIS A 101 21.72 -18.17 -26.82
N ALA A 102 21.18 -17.05 -27.32
CA ALA A 102 19.75 -16.78 -27.36
C ALA A 102 19.30 -16.33 -28.75
N SER A 103 18.65 -17.22 -29.51
CA SER A 103 18.03 -16.85 -30.78
C SER A 103 16.72 -16.09 -30.53
N GLY A 104 16.68 -14.78 -30.82
CA GLY A 104 15.42 -14.03 -30.93
C GLY A 104 15.28 -12.72 -30.15
N ILE A 105 16.35 -11.94 -29.94
CA ILE A 105 16.27 -10.66 -29.22
C ILE A 105 16.69 -9.50 -30.15
N SER A 106 15.83 -8.48 -30.33
CA SER A 106 16.21 -7.24 -31.03
C SER A 106 16.70 -6.19 -30.04
N THR A 107 17.96 -5.77 -30.17
CA THR A 107 18.55 -4.68 -29.39
C THR A 107 18.26 -3.34 -30.07
N GLY A 108 17.45 -2.49 -29.42
CA GLY A 108 17.28 -1.08 -29.75
C GLY A 108 18.06 -0.21 -28.76
N ASP A 109 18.53 0.95 -29.22
CA ASP A 109 19.46 1.82 -28.51
C ASP A 109 18.93 2.37 -27.17
N VAL A 110 19.79 2.25 -26.15
CA VAL A 110 19.77 2.89 -24.83
C VAL A 110 18.61 2.48 -23.89
N ASP A 111 18.61 1.19 -23.53
CA ASP A 111 18.34 0.62 -22.19
C ASP A 111 18.34 -0.90 -22.37
N PHE A 112 19.33 -1.61 -21.81
CA PHE A 112 19.48 -3.06 -22.02
C PHE A 112 18.40 -3.84 -21.26
N ILE A 113 17.26 -4.08 -21.91
CA ILE A 113 16.21 -4.99 -21.42
C ILE A 113 16.31 -6.31 -22.19
N VAL A 114 16.90 -7.32 -21.58
CA VAL A 114 16.95 -8.69 -22.15
C VAL A 114 15.64 -9.41 -21.81
N LYS A 115 14.82 -9.71 -22.82
CA LYS A 115 13.67 -10.63 -22.71
C LYS A 115 14.09 -12.00 -23.24
N LEU A 116 14.17 -12.99 -22.36
CA LEU A 116 14.35 -14.40 -22.74
C LEU A 116 12.98 -15.03 -23.00
N GLU A 117 12.78 -15.62 -24.18
CA GLU A 117 11.61 -16.47 -24.44
C GLU A 117 11.84 -17.92 -24.00
N ARG A 118 10.70 -18.59 -23.78
CA ARG A 118 10.48 -19.85 -23.09
C ARG A 118 11.49 -20.96 -23.41
N ASP A 119 11.84 -21.71 -22.37
CA ASP A 119 12.33 -23.11 -22.40
C ASP A 119 13.81 -23.42 -22.14
N ASN A 120 14.61 -22.55 -21.50
CA ASN A 120 15.90 -23.02 -20.96
C ASN A 120 16.27 -22.40 -19.60
N VAL A 121 15.77 -23.00 -18.52
CA VAL A 121 16.18 -22.70 -17.13
C VAL A 121 17.68 -22.91 -16.95
N HIS A 122 18.25 -23.93 -17.61
CA HIS A 122 19.70 -24.16 -17.60
C HIS A 122 20.50 -23.06 -18.32
N LEU A 123 19.93 -22.35 -19.31
CA LEU A 123 20.66 -21.25 -19.95
C LEU A 123 20.76 -20.03 -19.04
N ALA A 124 19.75 -19.72 -18.23
CA ALA A 124 19.79 -18.56 -17.34
C ALA A 124 20.87 -18.73 -16.26
N ASP A 125 20.95 -19.91 -15.64
CA ASP A 125 22.00 -20.23 -14.66
C ASP A 125 23.38 -20.32 -15.32
N VAL A 126 23.47 -20.88 -16.54
CA VAL A 126 24.72 -20.91 -17.32
C VAL A 126 25.14 -19.52 -17.76
N ILE A 127 24.22 -18.61 -18.11
CA ILE A 127 24.53 -17.23 -18.49
C ILE A 127 24.96 -16.43 -17.25
N VAL A 128 24.32 -16.59 -16.09
CA VAL A 128 24.76 -15.94 -14.84
C VAL A 128 26.13 -16.49 -14.41
N TYR A 129 26.35 -17.80 -14.48
CA TYR A 129 27.61 -18.45 -14.14
C TYR A 129 28.74 -18.09 -15.12
N LEU A 130 28.47 -18.06 -16.42
CA LEU A 130 29.40 -17.60 -17.46
C LEU A 130 29.66 -16.10 -17.35
N MET A 131 28.64 -15.27 -17.04
CA MET A 131 28.84 -13.84 -16.78
C MET A 131 29.73 -13.64 -15.56
N TYR A 132 29.61 -14.43 -14.50
CA TYR A 132 30.50 -14.37 -13.33
C TYR A 132 31.95 -14.82 -13.65
N GLN A 133 32.11 -15.95 -14.36
CA GLN A 133 33.42 -16.49 -14.77
C GLN A 133 34.15 -15.56 -15.76
N TYR A 134 33.42 -14.99 -16.71
CA TYR A 134 33.97 -13.99 -17.63
C TYR A 134 34.08 -12.61 -16.99
N LEU A 135 33.32 -12.27 -15.93
CA LEU A 135 33.49 -11.01 -15.20
C LEU A 135 34.86 -10.92 -14.55
N GLU A 136 35.38 -11.99 -13.94
CA GLU A 136 36.76 -12.00 -13.40
C GLU A 136 37.79 -11.82 -14.51
N SER A 137 37.59 -12.48 -15.65
CA SER A 137 38.47 -12.39 -16.82
C SER A 137 38.43 -11.00 -17.48
N VAL A 138 37.25 -10.37 -17.51
CA VAL A 138 36.99 -9.03 -18.04
C VAL A 138 37.44 -7.95 -17.06
N GLN A 139 37.32 -8.17 -15.74
CA GLN A 139 37.97 -7.33 -14.71
C GLN A 139 39.48 -7.37 -14.88
N GLN A 140 40.06 -8.53 -15.15
CA GLN A 140 41.50 -8.67 -15.34
C GLN A 140 41.99 -7.99 -16.64
N LEU A 141 41.18 -8.02 -17.72
CA LEU A 141 41.45 -7.26 -18.96
C LEU A 141 41.21 -5.74 -18.81
N LEU A 142 40.26 -5.32 -17.97
CA LEU A 142 39.97 -3.90 -17.69
C LEU A 142 40.95 -3.31 -16.67
N CYS A 143 41.54 -4.11 -15.78
CA CYS A 143 42.57 -3.66 -14.84
C CYS A 143 43.91 -3.26 -15.50
N GLU A 144 44.19 -3.68 -16.74
CA GLU A 144 45.36 -3.20 -17.48
C GLU A 144 45.14 -1.83 -18.16
N ASN A 145 43.90 -1.33 -18.24
CA ASN A 145 43.60 0.01 -18.76
C ASN A 145 42.43 0.67 -18.00
N ILE A 146 42.79 1.43 -16.96
CA ILE A 146 42.10 2.61 -16.42
C ILE A 146 40.56 2.50 -16.36
N CYS A 147 40.03 1.89 -15.29
CA CYS A 147 38.97 2.43 -14.41
C CYS A 147 38.37 1.30 -13.56
N GLU A 148 38.41 1.45 -12.23
CA GLU A 148 37.57 0.66 -11.32
C GLU A 148 36.12 1.15 -11.47
N ILE A 149 35.26 0.37 -12.14
CA ILE A 149 33.82 0.65 -12.23
C ILE A 149 33.10 -0.26 -11.23
N PRO A 150 32.38 0.27 -10.23
CA PRO A 150 31.51 -0.53 -9.39
C PRO A 150 30.26 -0.93 -10.20
N ILE A 151 30.11 -2.22 -10.50
CA ILE A 151 28.91 -2.79 -11.12
C ILE A 151 28.08 -3.43 -10.01
N GLU A 152 26.88 -2.91 -9.74
CA GLU A 152 25.94 -3.51 -8.79
C GLU A 152 24.90 -4.35 -9.56
N ILE A 153 24.99 -5.68 -9.48
CA ILE A 153 24.06 -6.61 -10.12
C ILE A 153 22.97 -6.99 -9.11
N VAL A 154 21.76 -6.47 -9.28
CA VAL A 154 20.60 -6.88 -8.46
C VAL A 154 19.82 -7.98 -9.19
N CYS A 155 20.02 -9.23 -8.78
CA CYS A 155 19.19 -10.36 -9.20
C CYS A 155 18.02 -10.55 -8.22
N SER A 156 16.77 -10.40 -8.68
CA SER A 156 15.59 -10.84 -7.92
C SER A 156 14.94 -12.00 -8.65
N SER A 157 14.88 -13.20 -8.06
CA SER A 157 14.12 -14.38 -8.49
C SER A 157 12.61 -14.13 -8.34
N ARG A 158 11.79 -14.34 -9.37
CA ARG A 158 10.32 -14.21 -9.28
C ARG A 158 9.61 -15.53 -9.53
N ILE A 159 8.46 -15.66 -8.86
CA ILE A 159 7.54 -16.80 -8.90
C ILE A 159 6.24 -16.33 -9.56
N GLU A 160 5.59 -17.22 -10.30
CA GLU A 160 4.28 -16.97 -10.93
C GLU A 160 3.17 -16.85 -9.89
N GLY A 161 2.29 -15.85 -10.06
CA GLY A 161 1.00 -15.82 -9.38
C GLY A 161 0.35 -14.45 -9.44
N SER A 162 -0.69 -14.30 -10.26
CA SER A 162 -1.59 -13.14 -10.35
C SER A 162 -1.04 -11.84 -10.99
N GLU A 163 -1.76 -11.34 -12.00
CA GLU A 163 -1.59 -10.00 -12.60
C GLU A 163 -1.94 -8.87 -11.60
N TYR A 164 -2.69 -9.20 -10.56
CA TYR A 164 -3.21 -8.25 -9.57
C TYR A 164 -2.58 -8.47 -8.19
N PRO A 165 -2.33 -7.39 -7.42
CA PRO A 165 -1.87 -7.51 -6.04
C PRO A 165 -2.93 -8.16 -5.15
N ALA A 166 -2.49 -8.90 -4.13
CA ALA A 166 -3.35 -9.44 -3.08
C ALA A 166 -3.37 -8.51 -1.87
N LEU A 167 -4.49 -8.42 -1.14
CA LEU A 167 -4.61 -7.59 0.06
C LEU A 167 -4.32 -8.40 1.33
N ILE A 168 -3.58 -7.82 2.28
CA ILE A 168 -3.38 -8.38 3.62
C ILE A 168 -4.50 -7.91 4.53
N THR A 169 -5.25 -8.84 5.09
CA THR A 169 -6.46 -8.59 5.89
C THR A 169 -6.54 -9.57 7.06
N GLU A 170 -7.47 -9.35 7.98
CA GLU A 170 -7.79 -10.36 9.00
C GLU A 170 -8.50 -11.59 8.42
N HIS A 171 -9.17 -11.43 7.27
CA HIS A 171 -9.95 -12.50 6.67
C HIS A 171 -9.08 -13.56 5.99
N ASN A 172 -7.86 -13.22 5.57
CA ASN A 172 -6.93 -14.14 4.93
C ASN A 172 -5.77 -14.62 5.81
N ASP A 173 -5.82 -14.34 7.12
CA ASP A 173 -4.82 -14.81 8.06
C ASP A 173 -5.05 -16.30 8.41
N LEU A 174 -4.03 -17.13 8.14
CA LEU A 174 -4.00 -18.55 8.52
C LEU A 174 -3.28 -18.79 9.86
N GLY A 175 -2.73 -17.73 10.47
CA GLY A 175 -1.85 -17.80 11.62
C GLY A 175 -0.38 -17.98 11.22
N GLY A 176 0.52 -17.66 12.15
CA GLY A 176 1.97 -17.85 11.94
C GLY A 176 2.57 -16.95 10.84
N GLN A 177 1.98 -15.78 10.58
CA GLN A 177 2.38 -14.84 9.51
C GLN A 177 2.16 -15.39 8.09
N ARG A 178 1.32 -16.41 7.92
CA ARG A 178 0.92 -16.92 6.61
C ARG A 178 -0.43 -16.37 6.21
N PHE A 179 -0.51 -15.89 4.97
CA PHE A 179 -1.72 -15.38 4.35
C PHE A 179 -2.02 -16.19 3.10
N TYR A 180 -3.29 -16.26 2.72
CA TYR A 180 -3.69 -16.86 1.46
C TYR A 180 -4.28 -15.85 0.50
N ASP A 181 -4.18 -16.18 -0.77
CA ASP A 181 -4.86 -15.49 -1.86
C ASP A 181 -5.75 -16.48 -2.61
N ALA A 182 -7.05 -16.23 -2.53
CA ALA A 182 -8.06 -17.06 -3.14
C ALA A 182 -8.05 -16.96 -4.69
N ARG A 183 -7.47 -15.89 -5.26
CA ARG A 183 -7.36 -15.72 -6.72
C ARG A 183 -6.26 -16.61 -7.28
N SER A 184 -5.06 -16.56 -6.72
CA SER A 184 -3.92 -17.36 -7.16
C SER A 184 -3.96 -18.80 -6.64
N LYS A 185 -4.80 -19.10 -5.63
CA LYS A 185 -4.85 -20.38 -4.91
C LYS A 185 -3.50 -20.74 -4.30
N GLN A 186 -2.82 -19.73 -3.79
CA GLN A 186 -1.53 -19.85 -3.12
C GLN A 186 -1.64 -19.23 -1.73
N SER A 187 -0.90 -19.81 -0.79
CA SER A 187 -0.54 -19.18 0.47
C SER A 187 0.90 -18.71 0.41
N PHE A 188 1.21 -17.70 1.20
CA PHE A 188 2.56 -17.14 1.29
C PHE A 188 2.80 -16.66 2.72
N LYS A 189 4.06 -16.71 3.13
CA LYS A 189 4.52 -16.06 4.35
C LYS A 189 4.74 -14.59 4.08
N TYR A 190 4.28 -13.71 4.96
CA TYR A 190 4.41 -12.27 4.80
C TYR A 190 5.32 -11.68 5.87
N ASP A 191 6.41 -11.04 5.44
CA ASP A 191 7.25 -10.26 6.33
C ASP A 191 6.63 -8.86 6.51
N HIS A 192 6.06 -8.62 7.69
CA HIS A 192 5.39 -7.36 8.03
C HIS A 192 6.31 -6.13 8.07
N LEU A 193 7.62 -6.32 8.24
CA LEU A 193 8.60 -5.24 8.29
C LEU A 193 9.06 -4.87 6.87
N ARG A 194 9.43 -5.87 6.08
CA ARG A 194 9.88 -5.66 4.68
C ARG A 194 8.73 -5.45 3.71
N LYS A 195 7.51 -5.82 4.10
CA LYS A 195 6.29 -5.81 3.26
C LYS A 195 6.45 -6.67 2.01
N GLU A 196 7.10 -7.82 2.18
CA GLU A 196 7.42 -8.77 1.11
C GLU A 196 6.74 -10.12 1.38
N ALA A 197 6.20 -10.74 0.31
CA ALA A 197 5.73 -12.12 0.34
C ALA A 197 6.89 -13.08 0.03
N GLN A 198 6.94 -14.19 0.77
CA GLN A 198 7.93 -15.24 0.67
C GLN A 198 7.25 -16.60 0.80
N ASP A 199 7.97 -17.68 0.45
CA ASP A 199 7.56 -19.06 0.75
C ASP A 199 6.12 -19.41 0.30
N TYR A 200 5.95 -19.47 -1.02
CA TYR A 200 4.68 -19.74 -1.66
C TYR A 200 4.34 -21.24 -1.60
N GLU A 201 3.15 -21.57 -1.10
CA GLU A 201 2.63 -22.93 -1.05
C GLU A 201 1.23 -22.97 -1.68
N PRO A 202 0.83 -24.05 -2.38
CA PRO A 202 -0.55 -24.18 -2.87
C PRO A 202 -1.58 -24.15 -1.74
N TYR A 203 -2.71 -23.46 -1.94
CA TYR A 203 -3.81 -23.38 -0.99
C TYR A 203 -5.15 -23.62 -1.69
N GLU A 204 -5.92 -24.58 -1.19
CA GLU A 204 -7.25 -24.87 -1.71
C GLU A 204 -8.33 -24.12 -0.92
N PRO A 205 -9.09 -23.21 -1.56
CA PRO A 205 -10.20 -22.51 -0.91
C PRO A 205 -11.41 -23.45 -0.67
N ASP A 206 -12.34 -22.99 0.16
CA ASP A 206 -13.58 -23.71 0.48
C ASP A 206 -14.43 -23.97 -0.77
N SER A 207 -14.72 -25.25 -1.03
CA SER A 207 -15.44 -25.69 -2.22
C SER A 207 -16.89 -25.20 -2.30
N VAL A 208 -17.53 -24.89 -1.16
CA VAL A 208 -18.92 -24.42 -1.12
C VAL A 208 -19.01 -22.92 -1.45
N ALA A 209 -18.05 -22.13 -0.99
CA ALA A 209 -18.03 -20.68 -1.19
C ALA A 209 -17.36 -20.26 -2.51
N GLU A 210 -16.53 -21.13 -3.11
CA GLU A 210 -15.71 -20.80 -4.29
C GLU A 210 -16.52 -20.32 -5.52
N PRO A 211 -17.67 -20.92 -5.90
CA PRO A 211 -18.46 -20.44 -7.04
C PRO A 211 -18.96 -19.00 -6.85
N TRP A 212 -19.43 -18.69 -5.65
CA TRP A 212 -19.90 -17.35 -5.27
C TRP A 212 -18.76 -16.34 -5.22
N ARG A 213 -17.62 -16.74 -4.64
CA ARG A 213 -16.41 -15.92 -4.54
C ARG A 213 -15.86 -15.58 -5.92
N SER A 214 -15.74 -16.56 -6.83
CA SER A 214 -15.23 -16.32 -8.17
C SER A 214 -16.15 -15.38 -8.96
N ALA A 215 -17.47 -15.56 -8.89
CA ALA A 215 -18.42 -14.68 -9.56
C ALA A 215 -18.34 -13.24 -9.05
N LEU A 216 -18.20 -13.06 -7.73
CA LEU A 216 -18.01 -11.73 -7.13
C LEU A 216 -16.65 -11.12 -7.47
N GLN A 217 -15.59 -11.93 -7.55
CA GLN A 217 -14.25 -11.48 -7.88
C GLN A 217 -14.16 -10.88 -9.29
N ASP A 218 -14.86 -11.43 -10.28
CA ASP A 218 -14.84 -10.92 -11.65
C ASP A 218 -15.52 -9.54 -11.75
N GLU A 219 -16.70 -9.40 -11.12
CA GLU A 219 -17.46 -8.16 -11.11
C GLU A 219 -16.74 -7.05 -10.32
N ILE A 220 -16.19 -7.36 -9.13
CA ILE A 220 -15.47 -6.36 -8.32
C ILE A 220 -14.17 -5.90 -8.98
N THR A 221 -13.52 -6.76 -9.77
CA THR A 221 -12.29 -6.38 -10.49
C THR A 221 -12.61 -5.37 -11.57
N THR A 222 -13.70 -5.59 -12.30
CA THR A 222 -14.19 -4.67 -13.32
C THR A 222 -14.61 -3.33 -12.70
N TYR A 223 -15.31 -3.37 -11.57
CA TYR A 223 -15.67 -2.18 -10.78
C TYR A 223 -14.43 -1.41 -10.33
N THR A 224 -13.47 -2.09 -9.70
CA THR A 224 -12.27 -1.46 -9.15
C THR A 224 -11.46 -0.75 -10.24
N GLN A 225 -11.29 -1.38 -11.41
CA GLN A 225 -10.57 -0.77 -12.55
C GLN A 225 -11.27 0.46 -13.14
N SER A 226 -12.60 0.55 -13.01
CA SER A 226 -13.39 1.64 -13.58
C SER A 226 -13.45 2.85 -12.65
N HIS A 227 -13.49 2.63 -11.33
CA HIS A 227 -13.66 3.69 -10.33
C HIS A 227 -12.36 4.12 -9.63
N TYR A 228 -11.38 3.22 -9.51
CA TYR A 228 -10.13 3.47 -8.79
C TYR A 228 -8.94 3.41 -9.74
N ARG A 229 -8.07 4.44 -9.70
CA ARG A 229 -6.95 4.52 -10.64
C ARG A 229 -5.89 3.47 -10.35
N HIS A 230 -5.58 3.23 -9.08
CA HIS A 230 -4.53 2.30 -8.63
C HIS A 230 -5.11 1.24 -7.67
N GLY A 231 -6.42 1.01 -7.76
CA GLY A 231 -7.15 0.18 -6.82
C GLY A 231 -6.75 -1.29 -6.88
N ALA A 232 -6.58 -1.87 -5.70
CA ALA A 232 -6.40 -3.29 -5.47
C ALA A 232 -7.67 -3.87 -4.82
N CYS A 233 -8.03 -5.09 -5.20
CA CYS A 233 -9.20 -5.77 -4.63
C CYS A 233 -8.89 -7.23 -4.29
N SER A 234 -9.55 -7.76 -3.26
CA SER A 234 -9.46 -9.17 -2.89
C SER A 234 -10.79 -9.64 -2.30
N VAL A 235 -11.26 -10.81 -2.73
CA VAL A 235 -12.51 -11.42 -2.25
C VAL A 235 -12.20 -12.73 -1.54
N PHE A 236 -12.75 -12.88 -0.34
CA PHE A 236 -12.62 -14.05 0.51
C PHE A 236 -13.98 -14.69 0.72
N GLY A 237 -14.03 -16.02 0.73
CA GLY A 237 -15.24 -16.79 1.04
C GLY A 237 -14.96 -17.80 2.13
N LYS A 238 -15.83 -17.87 3.14
CA LYS A 238 -15.77 -18.86 4.23
C LYS A 238 -17.17 -19.43 4.47
N SER A 239 -17.29 -20.75 4.57
CA SER A 239 -18.50 -21.42 5.04
C SER A 239 -18.33 -21.83 6.50
N GLN A 240 -19.16 -21.29 7.40
CA GLN A 240 -19.18 -21.69 8.81
C GLN A 240 -20.61 -22.05 9.21
N GLY A 241 -20.82 -23.30 9.67
CA GLY A 241 -22.11 -23.73 10.22
C GLY A 241 -23.30 -23.70 9.26
N GLY A 242 -23.05 -23.80 7.94
CA GLY A 242 -24.09 -23.73 6.90
C GLY A 242 -24.44 -22.31 6.44
N ASN A 243 -23.79 -21.29 6.99
CA ASN A 243 -23.83 -19.92 6.48
C ASN A 243 -22.56 -19.63 5.66
N ILE A 244 -22.75 -19.00 4.51
CA ILE A 244 -21.68 -18.54 3.64
C ILE A 244 -21.45 -17.06 3.95
N THR A 245 -20.20 -16.71 4.27
CA THR A 245 -19.76 -15.33 4.42
C THR A 245 -18.77 -15.01 3.31
N LEU A 246 -19.12 -14.03 2.49
CA LEU A 246 -18.25 -13.45 1.47
C LEU A 246 -17.77 -12.08 1.95
N THR A 247 -16.48 -11.84 1.90
CA THR A 247 -15.89 -10.54 2.25
C THR A 247 -15.09 -10.03 1.07
N ALA A 248 -15.50 -8.88 0.55
CA ALA A 248 -14.82 -8.15 -0.50
C ALA A 248 -14.10 -6.93 0.09
N CYS A 249 -12.81 -6.82 -0.18
CA CYS A 249 -11.98 -5.71 0.26
C CYS A 249 -11.48 -4.95 -0.97
N ILE A 250 -11.57 -3.62 -0.92
CA ILE A 250 -11.03 -2.70 -1.90
C ILE A 250 -10.11 -1.72 -1.17
N GLU A 251 -8.93 -1.50 -1.74
CA GLU A 251 -7.97 -0.49 -1.29
C GLU A 251 -7.51 0.32 -2.49
N ASP A 252 -7.45 1.65 -2.32
CA ASP A 252 -6.77 2.52 -3.26
C ASP A 252 -5.99 3.55 -2.47
N HIS A 253 -4.77 3.84 -2.92
CA HIS A 253 -3.91 4.78 -2.24
C HIS A 253 -3.11 5.62 -3.22
N GLN A 254 -2.83 6.85 -2.79
CA GLN A 254 -1.95 7.75 -3.51
C GLN A 254 -1.01 8.41 -2.52
N PHE A 255 0.27 8.08 -2.66
CA PHE A 255 1.34 8.64 -1.84
C PHE A 255 2.19 9.59 -2.66
N GLN A 256 2.29 10.83 -2.19
CA GLN A 256 3.06 11.89 -2.85
C GLN A 256 3.91 12.61 -1.79
N PRO A 257 4.93 11.94 -1.23
CA PRO A 257 5.77 12.53 -0.18
C PRO A 257 6.48 13.81 -0.63
N LYS A 258 6.83 13.91 -1.93
CA LYS A 258 7.41 15.14 -2.51
C LYS A 258 6.46 16.36 -2.46
N ASN A 259 5.15 16.10 -2.43
CA ASN A 259 4.12 17.13 -2.34
C ASN A 259 3.51 17.20 -0.93
N PHE A 260 4.14 16.55 0.06
CA PHE A 260 3.73 16.57 1.46
C PHE A 260 2.28 16.11 1.71
N TRP A 261 1.79 15.13 0.94
CA TRP A 261 0.47 14.57 1.17
C TRP A 261 0.35 13.10 0.81
N ASN A 262 -0.51 12.41 1.57
CA ASN A 262 -0.82 11.00 1.38
C ASN A 262 -2.32 10.78 1.58
N GLY A 263 -2.89 9.91 0.76
CA GLY A 263 -4.30 9.54 0.83
C GLY A 263 -4.49 8.04 0.69
N ARG A 264 -5.47 7.50 1.43
CA ARG A 264 -5.90 6.12 1.31
C ARG A 264 -7.40 5.99 1.48
N TRP A 265 -7.98 5.20 0.59
CA TRP A 265 -9.36 4.73 0.62
C TRP A 265 -9.38 3.23 0.95
N ARG A 266 -10.26 2.84 1.86
CA ARG A 266 -10.50 1.43 2.22
C ARG A 266 -11.99 1.18 2.27
N SER A 267 -12.40 0.08 1.64
CA SER A 267 -13.78 -0.35 1.60
C SER A 267 -13.84 -1.84 1.86
N VAL A 268 -14.62 -2.25 2.86
CA VAL A 268 -14.80 -3.66 3.24
C VAL A 268 -16.28 -3.97 3.24
N TRP A 269 -16.68 -4.91 2.39
CA TRP A 269 -18.06 -5.35 2.23
C TRP A 269 -18.16 -6.82 2.61
N THR A 270 -18.96 -7.11 3.63
CA THR A 270 -19.22 -8.47 4.10
C THR A 270 -20.67 -8.83 3.85
N VAL A 271 -20.89 -9.94 3.17
CA VAL A 271 -22.21 -10.51 2.91
C VAL A 271 -22.30 -11.84 3.61
N SER A 272 -23.28 -11.97 4.50
CA SER A 272 -23.57 -13.23 5.18
C SER A 272 -24.94 -13.73 4.79
N PHE A 273 -25.01 -14.98 4.36
CA PHE A 273 -26.26 -15.60 3.96
C PHE A 273 -26.29 -17.10 4.20
N SER A 274 -27.51 -17.62 4.37
CA SER A 274 -27.77 -19.05 4.29
C SER A 274 -28.39 -19.37 2.94
N PRO A 275 -27.93 -20.40 2.19
CA PRO A 275 -28.53 -20.77 0.91
C PRO A 275 -30.04 -21.08 0.99
N SER A 276 -30.55 -21.41 2.18
CA SER A 276 -31.99 -21.67 2.41
C SER A 276 -32.82 -20.40 2.69
N SER A 277 -32.20 -19.30 3.09
CA SER A 277 -32.89 -18.02 3.32
C SER A 277 -32.67 -17.15 2.08
N GLY A 278 -33.72 -16.89 1.29
CA GLY A 278 -33.61 -16.10 0.05
C GLY A 278 -33.12 -14.64 0.19
N ASN A 279 -32.69 -14.22 1.38
CA ASN A 279 -32.14 -12.91 1.68
C ASN A 279 -30.75 -13.04 2.33
N ALA A 280 -29.84 -12.16 1.93
CA ALA A 280 -28.50 -11.97 2.50
C ALA A 280 -28.44 -10.66 3.28
N GLU A 281 -27.63 -10.63 4.35
CA GLU A 281 -27.30 -9.40 5.06
C GLU A 281 -25.98 -8.84 4.52
N LEU A 282 -26.02 -7.62 3.99
CA LEU A 282 -24.86 -6.86 3.50
C LEU A 282 -24.43 -5.85 4.57
N ARG A 283 -23.15 -5.88 4.91
CA ARG A 283 -22.50 -4.93 5.82
C ARG A 283 -21.30 -4.30 5.13
N GLY A 284 -21.31 -2.99 4.96
CA GLY A 284 -20.22 -2.21 4.38
C GLY A 284 -19.53 -1.35 5.42
N SER A 285 -18.21 -1.22 5.31
CA SER A 285 -17.41 -0.26 6.07
C SER A 285 -16.51 0.50 5.12
N LEU A 286 -16.72 1.80 5.03
CA LEU A 286 -16.00 2.74 4.18
C LEU A 286 -15.12 3.60 5.08
N LYS A 287 -13.83 3.73 4.76
CA LYS A 287 -12.88 4.54 5.52
C LYS A 287 -11.99 5.33 4.58
N VAL A 288 -11.88 6.64 4.84
CA VAL A 288 -11.01 7.56 4.10
C VAL A 288 -10.05 8.20 5.09
N GLN A 289 -8.77 8.18 4.73
CA GLN A 289 -7.73 8.86 5.48
C GLN A 289 -6.86 9.69 4.54
N VAL A 290 -6.74 10.98 4.81
CA VAL A 290 -5.86 11.91 4.07
C VAL A 290 -5.00 12.66 5.08
N HIS A 291 -3.72 12.79 4.78
CA HIS A 291 -2.76 13.56 5.57
C HIS A 291 -2.05 14.55 4.66
N TYR A 292 -2.07 15.82 5.03
CA TYR A 292 -1.35 16.91 4.38
C TYR A 292 -0.48 17.61 5.42
N TYR A 293 0.81 17.74 5.12
CA TYR A 293 1.81 18.19 6.09
C TYR A 293 2.81 19.24 5.55
N GLU A 294 2.42 20.00 4.54
CA GLU A 294 3.18 21.18 4.10
C GLU A 294 2.91 22.34 5.07
N ASP A 295 3.95 22.84 5.74
CA ASP A 295 3.88 23.96 6.71
C ASP A 295 2.83 23.80 7.83
N GLY A 296 2.39 22.57 8.10
CA GLY A 296 1.35 22.25 9.08
C GLY A 296 1.11 20.75 9.18
N ASN A 297 0.08 20.35 9.92
CA ASN A 297 -0.41 18.96 9.95
C ASN A 297 -1.93 19.00 9.93
N VAL A 298 -2.51 18.55 8.81
CA VAL A 298 -3.96 18.46 8.61
C VAL A 298 -4.30 17.03 8.23
N GLN A 299 -5.19 16.41 9.00
CA GLN A 299 -5.67 15.06 8.75
C GLN A 299 -7.18 15.04 8.58
N LEU A 300 -7.64 14.33 7.55
CA LEU A 300 -9.01 13.89 7.39
C LEU A 300 -9.09 12.42 7.78
N VAL A 301 -9.94 12.10 8.74
CA VAL A 301 -10.34 10.72 9.06
C VAL A 301 -11.85 10.66 8.97
N SER A 302 -12.37 9.86 8.05
CA SER A 302 -13.82 9.67 7.86
C SER A 302 -14.15 8.18 7.77
N SER A 303 -15.29 7.80 8.33
CA SER A 303 -15.80 6.44 8.26
C SER A 303 -17.31 6.42 8.12
N LYS A 304 -17.84 5.50 7.30
CA LYS A 304 -19.28 5.24 7.15
C LYS A 304 -19.54 3.74 7.21
N GLU A 305 -20.51 3.33 8.03
CA GLU A 305 -21.01 1.95 8.07
C GLU A 305 -22.34 1.87 7.32
N VAL A 306 -22.51 0.82 6.53
CA VAL A 306 -23.71 0.55 5.71
C VAL A 306 -24.26 -0.81 6.08
N LYS A 307 -25.58 -0.92 6.23
CA LYS A 307 -26.28 -2.18 6.51
C LYS A 307 -27.51 -2.28 5.63
N GLU A 308 -27.53 -3.27 4.75
CA GLU A 308 -28.61 -3.47 3.77
C GLU A 308 -28.96 -4.95 3.61
N SER A 309 -30.11 -5.23 3.02
CA SER A 309 -30.56 -6.59 2.72
C SER A 309 -30.54 -6.83 1.21
N LEU A 310 -29.92 -7.92 0.77
CA LEU A 310 -29.77 -8.28 -0.63
C LEU A 310 -30.59 -9.55 -0.94
N PRO A 311 -31.46 -9.58 -1.96
CA PRO A 311 -32.11 -10.81 -2.39
C PRO A 311 -31.12 -11.75 -3.08
N ILE A 312 -31.19 -13.04 -2.76
CA ILE A 312 -30.28 -14.06 -3.31
C ILE A 312 -30.99 -14.79 -4.45
N SER A 313 -30.33 -14.87 -5.60
CA SER A 313 -30.79 -15.65 -6.74
C SER A 313 -29.67 -16.56 -7.25
N ASN A 314 -29.03 -16.18 -8.37
CA ASN A 314 -27.92 -16.91 -8.99
C ASN A 314 -26.59 -16.25 -8.61
N GLU A 315 -25.47 -16.99 -8.61
CA GLU A 315 -24.18 -16.46 -8.16
C GLU A 315 -23.77 -15.18 -8.90
N LYS A 316 -23.94 -15.17 -10.23
CA LYS A 316 -23.63 -14.00 -11.08
C LYS A 316 -24.59 -12.84 -10.88
N GLN A 317 -25.87 -13.10 -10.63
CA GLN A 317 -26.87 -12.02 -10.45
C GLN A 317 -26.70 -11.37 -9.08
N THR A 318 -26.50 -12.17 -8.04
CA THR A 318 -26.20 -11.69 -6.69
C THR A 318 -24.90 -10.88 -6.67
N ALA A 319 -23.87 -11.31 -7.39
CA ALA A 319 -22.63 -10.52 -7.54
C ALA A 319 -22.88 -9.14 -8.17
N LYS A 320 -23.65 -9.08 -9.27
CA LYS A 320 -23.98 -7.81 -9.94
C LYS A 320 -24.80 -6.86 -9.07
N GLU A 321 -25.81 -7.40 -8.39
CA GLU A 321 -26.65 -6.58 -7.50
C GLU A 321 -25.87 -6.07 -6.30
N LEU A 322 -24.96 -6.89 -5.74
CA LEU A 322 -24.05 -6.47 -4.69
C LEU A 322 -23.17 -5.31 -5.16
N ILE A 323 -22.52 -5.42 -6.32
CA ILE A 323 -21.67 -4.35 -6.86
C ILE A 323 -22.48 -3.08 -7.15
N ARG A 324 -23.73 -3.21 -7.62
CA ARG A 324 -24.63 -2.06 -7.81
C ARG A 324 -24.88 -1.30 -6.50
N LEU A 325 -25.16 -2.02 -5.40
CA LEU A 325 -25.36 -1.40 -4.08
C LEU A 325 -24.06 -0.78 -3.52
N VAL A 326 -22.92 -1.42 -3.78
CA VAL A 326 -21.60 -0.88 -3.42
C VAL A 326 -21.36 0.44 -4.15
N GLU A 327 -21.58 0.47 -5.47
CA GLU A 327 -21.41 1.67 -6.28
C GLU A 327 -22.31 2.82 -5.81
N GLU A 328 -23.60 2.54 -5.59
CA GLU A 328 -24.56 3.53 -5.08
C GLU A 328 -24.12 4.07 -3.71
N SER A 329 -23.75 3.18 -2.78
CA SER A 329 -23.31 3.56 -1.43
C SER A 329 -22.00 4.36 -1.41
N GLU A 330 -21.04 4.01 -2.27
CA GLU A 330 -19.74 4.68 -2.41
C GLU A 330 -19.88 6.05 -3.05
N ASN A 331 -20.68 6.17 -4.12
CA ASN A 331 -20.99 7.44 -4.77
C ASN A 331 -21.72 8.41 -3.83
N ASP A 332 -22.70 7.90 -3.08
CA ASP A 332 -23.41 8.69 -2.06
C ASP A 332 -22.45 9.17 -0.98
N TYR A 333 -21.51 8.32 -0.55
CA TYR A 333 -20.53 8.69 0.45
C TYR A 333 -19.55 9.75 -0.06
N GLN A 334 -19.03 9.60 -1.29
CA GLN A 334 -18.13 10.58 -1.90
C GLN A 334 -18.82 11.95 -2.10
N THR A 335 -20.07 11.94 -2.55
CA THR A 335 -20.87 13.15 -2.73
C THR A 335 -21.13 13.82 -1.38
N ALA A 336 -21.54 13.05 -0.37
CA ALA A 336 -21.77 13.56 0.98
C ALA A 336 -20.50 14.16 1.61
N ILE A 337 -19.32 13.55 1.42
CA ILE A 337 -18.05 14.15 1.88
C ILE A 337 -17.82 15.50 1.21
N SER A 338 -18.01 15.57 -0.11
CA SER A 338 -17.77 16.79 -0.90
C SER A 338 -18.69 17.94 -0.47
N GLU A 339 -19.98 17.65 -0.26
CA GLU A 339 -20.97 18.61 0.23
C GLU A 339 -20.71 19.04 1.68
N ASN A 340 -20.29 18.10 2.53
CA ASN A 340 -19.96 18.38 3.91
C ASN A 340 -18.75 19.33 4.00
N TYR A 341 -17.74 19.16 3.14
CA TYR A 341 -16.60 20.08 3.06
C TYR A 341 -17.01 21.51 2.67
N GLN A 342 -17.92 21.66 1.70
CA GLN A 342 -18.47 22.96 1.33
C GLN A 342 -19.22 23.59 2.51
N THR A 343 -20.07 22.81 3.18
CA THR A 343 -20.85 23.26 4.33
C THR A 343 -19.99 23.66 5.52
N MET A 344 -18.96 22.87 5.86
CA MET A 344 -18.02 23.17 6.95
C MET A 344 -17.25 24.47 6.71
N SER A 345 -16.80 24.69 5.47
CA SER A 345 -16.10 25.92 5.05
C SER A 345 -16.98 27.17 5.25
N ASP A 346 -18.25 27.07 4.87
CA ASP A 346 -19.15 28.23 4.90
C ASP A 346 -19.79 28.52 6.26
N THR A 347 -19.96 27.50 7.11
CA THR A 347 -20.71 27.63 8.37
C THR A 347 -19.78 27.50 9.58
N THR A 348 -19.24 26.31 9.82
CA THR A 348 -18.46 25.96 11.02
C THR A 348 -17.20 26.81 11.18
N PHE A 349 -16.37 26.91 10.13
CA PHE A 349 -15.14 27.70 10.21
C PHE A 349 -15.42 29.20 10.39
N LYS A 350 -16.45 29.72 9.73
CA LYS A 350 -16.87 31.13 9.89
C LYS A 350 -17.45 31.41 11.29
N ALA A 351 -18.08 30.43 11.91
CA ALA A 351 -18.59 30.53 13.28
C ALA A 351 -17.46 30.55 14.32
N LEU A 352 -16.39 29.78 14.11
CA LEU A 352 -15.22 29.78 14.99
C LEU A 352 -14.43 31.10 14.92
N ARG A 353 -14.11 31.56 13.70
CA ARG A 353 -13.41 32.84 13.50
C ARG A 353 -13.88 33.49 12.23
N ARG A 354 -14.48 34.68 12.39
CA ARG A 354 -14.86 35.51 11.25
C ARG A 354 -13.60 35.99 10.52
N GLN A 355 -13.63 36.00 9.19
CA GLN A 355 -12.56 36.61 8.38
C GLN A 355 -12.39 38.10 8.70
N LEU A 356 -13.50 38.81 8.98
CA LEU A 356 -13.51 40.20 9.41
C LEU A 356 -14.47 40.41 10.59
N PRO A 357 -14.21 41.42 11.44
CA PRO A 357 -15.18 41.91 12.42
C PRO A 357 -16.57 42.18 11.81
N VAL A 358 -17.60 42.26 12.66
CA VAL A 358 -19.00 42.51 12.21
C VAL A 358 -19.11 43.76 11.34
N MET A 359 -18.29 44.78 11.62
CA MET A 359 -18.23 46.04 10.86
C MET A 359 -17.63 45.90 9.46
N ARG A 360 -17.13 44.71 9.07
CA ARG A 360 -16.47 44.43 7.77
C ARG A 360 -15.24 45.32 7.49
N THR A 361 -14.61 45.82 8.55
CA THR A 361 -13.37 46.61 8.48
C THR A 361 -12.29 45.96 9.34
N LYS A 362 -11.02 46.16 8.97
CA LYS A 362 -9.91 45.76 9.85
C LYS A 362 -9.99 46.53 11.16
N ILE A 363 -9.48 45.92 12.22
CA ILE A 363 -9.43 46.53 13.54
C ILE A 363 -8.61 47.82 13.49
N ASP A 364 -9.23 48.91 13.94
CA ASP A 364 -8.55 50.19 14.15
C ASP A 364 -7.94 50.21 15.55
N TRP A 365 -6.65 49.91 15.63
CA TRP A 365 -5.93 49.80 16.90
C TRP A 365 -5.91 51.11 17.69
N ASN A 366 -5.91 52.27 17.01
CA ASN A 366 -5.90 53.57 17.69
C ASN A 366 -7.20 53.80 18.46
N LYS A 367 -8.34 53.41 17.89
CA LYS A 367 -9.63 53.48 18.57
C LYS A 367 -9.68 52.57 19.78
N ILE A 368 -9.18 51.34 19.69
CA ILE A 368 -9.17 50.40 20.82
C ILE A 368 -8.38 50.95 22.02
N VAL A 369 -7.19 51.51 21.76
CA VAL A 369 -6.36 52.13 22.82
C VAL A 369 -7.10 53.30 23.48
N SER A 370 -7.71 54.18 22.69
CA SER A 370 -8.47 55.32 23.23
C SER A 370 -9.70 54.91 24.05
N TYR A 371 -10.41 53.84 23.66
CA TYR A 371 -11.53 53.30 24.42
C TYR A 371 -11.08 52.63 25.72
N SER A 372 -9.92 51.96 25.73
CA SER A 372 -9.36 51.37 26.96
C SER A 372 -8.98 52.45 27.98
N ILE A 373 -8.31 53.52 27.54
CA ILE A 373 -7.96 54.68 28.36
C ILE A 373 -9.22 55.38 28.89
N GLY A 374 -10.25 55.55 28.06
CA GLY A 374 -11.53 56.12 28.49
C GLY A 374 -12.31 55.26 29.51
N LYS A 375 -12.07 53.94 29.54
CA LYS A 375 -12.65 53.03 30.53
C LYS A 375 -11.89 53.08 31.86
N GLU A 376 -10.56 53.20 31.84
CA GLU A 376 -9.73 53.38 33.03
C GLU A 376 -9.96 54.76 33.69
N LEU A 377 -10.12 55.82 32.88
CA LEU A 377 -10.43 57.17 33.37
C LEU A 377 -11.82 57.30 34.00
N LYS A 378 -12.79 56.43 33.64
CA LYS A 378 -14.11 56.37 34.27
C LYS A 378 -14.14 55.56 35.57
N SER A 379 -13.05 54.84 35.88
CA SER A 379 -12.89 54.02 37.08
C SER A 379 -12.21 54.77 38.25
N GLN A 380 -11.86 56.04 38.05
CA GLN A 380 -11.49 57.00 39.10
C GLN A 380 -12.63 57.98 39.29
#